data_AF-A0A7W9XCN8-F1
#
_entry.id   AF-A0A7W9XCN8-F1
#
_cell.length_a   1.000
_cell.length_b   1.000
_cell.length_c   1.000
_cell.angle_alpha   90.00
_cell.angle_beta   90.00
_cell.angle_gamma   90.00
#
_symmetry.space_group_name_H-M   'P 1'
#
loop_
_entity.id
_entity.type
_entity.pdbx_description
1 polymer ?
#
loop_
_entity_poly.entity_id
_entity_poly.type
_entity_poly.pdbx_seq_one_letter_code
_entity_poly.pdbx_strand_id
1 'polypeptide(L)'
;MDLKSTEKLLIFSRYIGQQVVIRNLLIDDNETIGTLAGIKENALLINIDNVNRWVPLSDELELCDIKLILKPLKRLTSAIINTANSLPVQAFITPYYQSLGFDMPVYIASGHPLNCNYVVELNLADYRTMEEITNSAKQLMLVHG
;
A
#
# COMPACT_ATOMS: atom_id res chain seq x y z
N MET A 1 -7.79 -11.34 11.18
CA MET A 1 -7.69 -10.50 12.38
C MET A 1 -7.89 -9.10 11.89
N ASP A 2 -8.96 -8.44 12.30
CA ASP A 2 -9.30 -7.11 11.78
C ASP A 2 -8.43 -6.07 12.49
N LEU A 3 -7.62 -5.34 11.71
CA LEU A 3 -6.78 -4.26 12.19
C LEU A 3 -7.65 -3.09 12.64
N LYS A 4 -7.32 -2.54 13.80
CA LYS A 4 -7.92 -1.27 14.23
C LYS A 4 -7.38 -0.10 13.41
N SER A 5 -8.17 0.96 13.32
CA SER A 5 -7.86 2.20 12.61
C SER A 5 -6.55 2.81 13.09
N THR A 6 -6.28 2.76 14.39
CA THR A 6 -5.00 3.23 14.97
C THR A 6 -3.80 2.43 14.44
N GLU A 7 -3.95 1.12 14.26
CA GLU A 7 -2.89 0.27 13.71
C GLU A 7 -2.71 0.52 12.22
N LYS A 8 -3.81 0.64 11.46
CA LYS A 8 -3.79 1.06 10.05
C LYS A 8 -3.06 2.40 9.90
N LEU A 9 -3.39 3.41 10.72
CA LEU A 9 -2.73 4.73 10.71
C LEU A 9 -1.23 4.63 10.96
N LEU A 10 -0.81 3.85 11.97
CA LEU A 10 0.61 3.65 12.27
C LEU A 10 1.35 3.04 11.08
N ILE A 11 0.73 2.08 10.39
CA ILE A 11 1.30 1.47 9.19
C ILE A 11 1.40 2.51 8.08
N PHE A 12 0.29 3.16 7.70
CA PHE A 12 0.24 4.15 6.62
C PHE A 12 1.20 5.34 6.85
N SER A 13 1.43 5.74 8.09
CA SER A 13 2.40 6.81 8.44
C SER A 13 3.81 6.57 7.88
N ARG A 14 4.18 5.31 7.62
CA ARG A 14 5.49 4.91 7.09
C ARG A 14 5.59 5.02 5.58
N TYR A 15 4.47 5.27 4.90
CA TYR A 15 4.34 5.27 3.44
C TYR A 15 3.90 6.62 2.88
N ILE A 16 4.12 7.72 3.61
CA ILE A 16 3.85 9.06 3.07
C ILE A 16 4.66 9.27 1.78
N GLY A 17 3.98 9.74 0.72
CA GLY A 17 4.50 9.87 -0.64
C GLY A 17 4.20 8.67 -1.53
N GLN A 18 3.76 7.53 -0.99
CA GLN A 18 3.42 6.35 -1.78
C GLN A 18 2.03 6.49 -2.42
N GLN A 19 1.86 5.85 -3.58
CA GLN A 19 0.56 5.75 -4.22
C GLN A 19 -0.34 4.76 -3.47
N VAL A 20 -1.64 5.06 -3.47
CA VAL A 20 -2.69 4.23 -2.89
C VAL A 20 -3.82 4.07 -3.89
N VAL A 21 -4.48 2.92 -3.85
CA VAL A 21 -5.78 2.71 -4.47
C VAL A 21 -6.85 2.83 -3.38
N ILE A 22 -7.90 3.57 -3.68
CA ILE A 22 -9.07 3.75 -2.83
C ILE A 22 -10.23 3.11 -3.57
N ARG A 23 -10.83 2.09 -2.96
CA ARG A 23 -12.07 1.48 -3.44
C ARG A 23 -13.22 1.97 -2.60
N ASN A 24 -14.21 2.58 -3.23
CA ASN A 24 -15.47 2.92 -2.56
C ASN A 24 -16.25 1.62 -2.27
N LEU A 25 -16.68 1.41 -1.03
CA LEU A 25 -17.45 0.22 -0.65
C LEU A 25 -18.97 0.42 -0.78
N LEU A 26 -19.42 1.66 -0.95
CA LEU A 26 -20.84 2.00 -1.15
C LEU A 26 -21.25 1.99 -2.63
N ILE A 27 -20.29 2.17 -3.52
CA ILE A 27 -20.49 2.17 -4.97
C ILE A 27 -19.55 1.11 -5.52
N ASP A 28 -20.11 -0.02 -5.93
CA ASP A 28 -19.31 -1.08 -6.57
C ASP A 28 -18.50 -0.51 -7.73
N ASP A 29 -17.27 -1.01 -7.85
CA ASP A 29 -16.37 -0.79 -8.97
C ASP A 29 -15.87 0.65 -9.21
N ASN A 30 -15.95 1.51 -8.18
CA ASN A 30 -15.32 2.83 -8.23
C ASN A 30 -13.97 2.84 -7.46
N GLU A 31 -12.90 2.52 -8.19
CA GLU A 31 -11.52 2.63 -7.70
C GLU A 31 -10.88 3.94 -8.18
N THR A 32 -10.18 4.62 -7.27
CA THR A 32 -9.43 5.84 -7.57
C THR A 32 -8.01 5.72 -7.04
N ILE A 33 -7.05 6.22 -7.80
CA ILE A 33 -5.64 6.25 -7.40
C ILE A 33 -5.34 7.64 -6.82
N GLY A 34 -4.59 7.68 -5.72
CA GLY A 34 -4.06 8.90 -5.15
C GLY A 34 -2.68 8.72 -4.54
N THR A 35 -2.15 9.78 -3.98
CA THR A 35 -0.89 9.78 -3.23
C THR A 35 -1.15 10.05 -1.76
N LEU A 36 -0.66 9.18 -0.88
CA LEU A 36 -0.76 9.37 0.56
C LEU A 36 0.11 10.56 0.97
N ALA A 37 -0.50 11.66 1.38
CA ALA A 37 0.18 12.92 1.69
C ALA A 37 0.33 13.18 3.20
N GLY A 38 -0.44 12.48 4.04
CA GLY A 38 -0.39 12.69 5.49
C GLY A 38 -1.39 11.82 6.25
N ILE A 39 -1.37 11.94 7.57
CA ILE A 39 -2.30 11.27 8.48
C ILE A 39 -2.77 12.22 9.59
N LYS A 40 -3.93 11.94 10.17
CA LYS A 40 -4.43 12.52 11.42
C LYS A 40 -5.15 11.45 12.25
N GLU A 41 -5.59 11.80 13.47
CA GLU A 41 -6.15 10.88 14.49
C GLU A 41 -7.09 9.78 13.98
N ASN A 42 -7.86 10.02 12.92
CA ASN A 42 -8.82 9.06 12.37
C ASN A 42 -8.92 9.12 10.83
N ALA A 43 -7.91 9.62 10.13
CA ALA A 43 -8.01 9.76 8.68
C ALA A 43 -6.65 9.81 7.98
N LEU A 44 -6.67 9.38 6.72
CA LEU A 44 -5.57 9.54 5.77
C LEU A 44 -5.82 10.78 4.91
N LEU A 45 -4.78 11.58 4.69
CA LEU A 45 -4.78 12.64 3.68
C LEU A 45 -4.30 12.04 2.37
N ILE A 46 -5.15 12.05 1.35
CA ILE A 46 -4.82 11.53 0.02
C ILE A 46 -4.97 12.66 -0.99
N ASN A 47 -3.92 12.89 -1.77
CA ASN A 47 -3.97 13.76 -2.93
C ASN A 47 -4.50 12.96 -4.12
N ILE A 48 -5.62 13.40 -4.70
CA ILE A 48 -6.24 12.82 -5.88
C ILE A 48 -6.40 13.95 -6.88
N ASP A 49 -5.76 13.84 -8.05
CA ASP A 49 -5.82 14.86 -9.11
C ASP A 49 -5.51 16.29 -8.60
N ASN A 50 -4.46 16.43 -7.79
CA ASN A 50 -4.04 17.66 -7.11
C ASN A 50 -5.02 18.20 -6.06
N VAL A 51 -6.06 17.46 -5.69
CA VAL A 51 -7.00 17.81 -4.63
C VAL A 51 -6.73 16.95 -3.40
N ASN A 52 -6.44 17.61 -2.28
CA ASN A 52 -6.26 16.95 -0.99
C ASN A 52 -7.61 16.55 -0.38
N ARG A 53 -7.79 15.27 -0.09
CA ARG A 53 -9.00 14.71 0.52
C ARG A 53 -8.65 13.95 1.79
N TRP A 54 -9.43 14.19 2.85
CA TRP A 54 -9.36 13.38 4.05
C TRP A 54 -10.27 12.18 3.92
N VAL A 55 -9.70 10.98 3.96
CA VAL A 55 -10.45 9.73 3.95
C VAL A 55 -10.51 9.17 5.37
N PRO A 56 -11.70 9.13 6.00
CA PRO A 56 -11.84 8.65 7.36
C PRO A 56 -11.57 7.15 7.46
N LEU A 57 -10.93 6.75 8.55
CA LEU A 57 -10.79 5.38 8.98
C LEU A 57 -11.68 5.19 10.21
N SER A 58 -12.48 4.13 10.21
CA SER A 58 -13.40 3.80 11.30
C SER A 58 -13.35 2.30 11.57
N ASP A 59 -13.39 1.93 12.85
CA ASP A 59 -13.48 0.54 13.30
C ASP A 59 -14.91 0.00 13.19
N GLU A 60 -15.90 0.89 13.12
CA GLU A 60 -17.32 0.54 13.17
C GLU A 60 -17.96 0.44 11.78
N LEU A 61 -17.49 1.26 10.83
CA LEU A 61 -18.06 1.34 9.49
C LEU A 61 -16.99 1.73 8.47
N GLU A 62 -16.60 0.77 7.62
CA GLU A 62 -15.65 1.01 6.54
C GLU A 62 -16.41 1.50 5.29
N LEU A 63 -16.15 2.75 4.88
CA LEU A 63 -16.76 3.36 3.69
C LEU A 63 -15.89 3.21 2.44
N CYS A 64 -14.59 3.10 2.65
CA CYS A 64 -13.59 2.93 1.60
C CYS A 64 -12.57 1.89 2.06
N ASP A 65 -12.17 1.00 1.16
CA ASP A 65 -10.98 0.18 1.31
C ASP A 65 -9.79 0.93 0.69
N ILE A 66 -8.67 0.98 1.40
CA ILE A 66 -7.48 1.73 0.99
C ILE A 66 -6.29 0.78 1.03
N LYS A 67 -5.60 0.66 -0.10
CA LYS A 67 -4.41 -0.20 -0.22
C LYS A 67 -3.24 0.56 -0.81
N LEU A 68 -2.05 0.29 -0.30
CA LEU A 68 -0.80 0.79 -0.86
C LEU A 68 -0.53 0.11 -2.19
N ILE A 69 -0.36 0.89 -3.26
CA ILE A 69 0.12 0.37 -4.53
C ILE A 69 1.62 0.16 -4.36
N LEU A 70 2.03 -1.09 -4.14
CA LEU A 70 3.43 -1.45 -3.94
C LEU A 70 3.96 -2.10 -5.20
N LYS A 71 5.13 -1.65 -5.66
CA LYS A 71 5.80 -2.27 -6.80
C LYS A 71 6.00 -3.77 -6.57
N PRO A 72 5.86 -4.58 -7.62
CA PRO A 72 5.54 -5.99 -7.48
C PRO A 72 6.62 -6.78 -6.74
N LEU A 73 6.17 -7.60 -5.80
CA LEU A 73 6.93 -8.70 -5.20
C LEU A 73 7.39 -9.76 -6.23
N LYS A 74 6.93 -9.68 -7.50
CA LYS A 74 7.30 -10.63 -8.57
C LYS A 74 8.81 -10.71 -8.84
N ARG A 75 9.60 -9.73 -8.38
CA ARG A 75 11.07 -9.75 -8.48
C ARG A 75 11.78 -10.28 -7.23
N LEU A 76 11.07 -10.57 -6.15
CA LEU A 76 11.69 -11.09 -4.93
C LEU A 76 12.10 -12.55 -5.15
N THR A 77 13.41 -12.82 -5.07
CA THR A 77 13.95 -14.18 -5.13
C THR A 77 14.61 -14.54 -3.81
N SER A 78 14.74 -15.83 -3.53
CA SER A 78 15.49 -16.32 -2.35
C SER A 78 16.93 -15.77 -2.32
N ALA A 79 17.53 -15.56 -3.49
CA ALA A 79 18.85 -14.93 -3.60
C ALA A 79 18.86 -13.49 -3.08
N ILE A 80 17.86 -12.68 -3.45
CA ILE A 80 17.74 -11.30 -2.96
C ILE A 80 17.57 -11.27 -1.44
N ILE A 81 16.76 -12.18 -0.88
CA ILE A 81 16.55 -12.32 0.56
C ILE A 81 17.86 -12.70 1.27
N ASN A 82 18.59 -13.69 0.74
CA ASN A 82 19.87 -14.12 1.31
C ASN A 82 20.91 -13.00 1.28
N THR A 83 20.98 -12.23 0.19
CA THR A 83 21.87 -11.07 0.10
C THR A 83 21.50 -10.01 1.12
N ALA A 84 20.22 -9.66 1.26
CA ALA A 84 19.77 -8.69 2.26
C ALA A 84 20.15 -9.12 3.70
N ASN A 85 19.94 -10.39 4.04
CA ASN A 85 20.28 -10.95 5.36
C ASN A 85 21.78 -11.08 5.61
N SER A 86 22.60 -11.07 4.55
CA SER A 86 24.06 -11.13 4.65
C SER A 86 24.72 -9.75 4.82
N LEU A 87 23.94 -8.66 4.77
CA LEU A 87 24.46 -7.31 4.93
C LEU A 87 25.00 -7.09 6.36
N PRO A 88 26.15 -6.41 6.51
CA PRO A 88 26.85 -6.30 7.79
C PRO A 88 26.11 -5.46 8.84
N VAL A 89 25.16 -4.63 8.42
CA VAL A 89 24.34 -3.78 9.30
C VAL A 89 22.92 -3.69 8.76
N GLN A 90 21.92 -3.80 9.64
CA GLN A 90 20.49 -3.74 9.28
C GLN A 90 20.10 -2.44 8.55
N ALA A 91 20.80 -1.34 8.81
CA ALA A 91 20.58 -0.06 8.14
C ALA A 91 20.77 -0.12 6.61
N PHE A 92 21.50 -1.11 6.09
CA PHE A 92 21.71 -1.28 4.65
C PHE A 92 20.63 -2.09 3.94
N ILE A 93 19.75 -2.77 4.69
CA ILE A 93 18.69 -3.61 4.12
C ILE A 93 17.71 -2.74 3.31
N THR A 94 17.28 -1.60 3.85
CA THR A 94 16.35 -0.69 3.15
C THR A 94 16.94 -0.10 1.88
N PRO A 95 18.14 0.51 1.89
CA PRO A 95 18.79 0.98 0.67
C PRO A 95 18.99 -0.12 -0.38
N TYR A 96 19.29 -1.35 0.04
CA TYR A 96 19.46 -2.48 -0.87
C TYR A 96 18.17 -2.80 -1.64
N TYR A 97 17.04 -2.97 -0.94
CA TYR A 97 15.76 -3.21 -1.60
C TYR A 97 15.33 -2.02 -2.48
N GLN A 98 15.54 -0.79 -2.03
CA GLN A 98 15.26 0.41 -2.83
C GLN A 98 16.10 0.46 -4.12
N SER A 99 17.38 0.07 -4.06
CA SER A 99 18.25 0.01 -5.25
C SER A 99 17.78 -0.99 -6.31
N LEU A 100 17.06 -2.04 -5.88
CA LEU A 100 16.45 -3.04 -6.76
C LEU A 100 15.08 -2.61 -7.30
N GLY A 101 14.59 -1.44 -6.88
CA GLY A 101 13.31 -0.86 -7.30
C GLY A 101 12.13 -1.28 -6.44
N PHE A 102 12.35 -1.87 -5.27
CA PHE A 102 11.29 -2.11 -4.30
C PHE A 102 11.00 -0.82 -3.52
N ASP A 103 9.72 -0.53 -3.27
CA ASP A 103 9.34 0.65 -2.50
C ASP A 103 9.67 0.49 -1.01
N MET A 104 9.86 -0.76 -0.52
CA MET A 104 10.26 -1.05 0.86
C MET A 104 11.05 -2.37 1.00
N PRO A 105 11.66 -2.61 2.18
CA PRO A 105 12.31 -3.87 2.50
C PRO A 105 11.34 -5.03 2.47
N VAL A 106 11.59 -6.00 1.59
CA VAL A 106 10.67 -7.12 1.43
C VAL A 106 10.84 -8.17 2.52
N TYR A 107 12.07 -8.32 3.03
CA TYR A 107 12.40 -9.21 4.14
C TYR A 107 13.54 -8.63 4.99
N ILE A 108 13.29 -8.44 6.28
CA ILE A 108 14.27 -8.04 7.30
C ILE A 108 14.49 -9.18 8.29
N ALA A 109 13.40 -9.69 8.88
CA ALA A 109 13.37 -10.89 9.74
C ALA A 109 11.91 -11.34 9.93
N SER A 110 11.66 -12.60 10.30
CA SER A 110 10.29 -13.06 10.59
C SER A 110 9.62 -12.20 11.68
N GLY A 111 8.38 -11.75 11.46
CA GLY A 111 7.62 -10.90 12.39
C GLY A 111 8.11 -9.45 12.52
N HIS A 112 9.08 -9.01 11.71
CA HIS A 112 9.62 -7.66 11.81
C HIS A 112 8.60 -6.61 11.32
N PRO A 113 8.31 -5.55 12.10
CA PRO A 113 7.25 -4.57 11.80
C PRO A 113 7.50 -3.75 10.53
N LEU A 114 8.71 -3.80 9.97
CA LEU A 114 9.11 -3.11 8.73
C LEU A 114 9.20 -4.05 7.50
N ASN A 115 8.81 -5.32 7.60
CA ASN A 115 8.71 -6.19 6.42
C ASN A 115 7.55 -5.73 5.52
N CYS A 116 7.74 -5.67 4.20
CA CYS A 116 6.61 -5.54 3.28
C CYS A 116 5.61 -6.69 3.45
N ASN A 117 6.08 -7.91 3.74
CA ASN A 117 5.22 -9.05 4.02
C ASN A 117 4.18 -8.75 5.11
N TYR A 118 4.51 -7.89 6.07
CA TYR A 118 3.55 -7.47 7.10
C TYR A 118 2.36 -6.74 6.49
N VAL A 119 2.57 -5.81 5.56
CA VAL A 119 1.46 -5.09 4.89
C VAL A 119 0.65 -6.03 3.98
N VAL A 120 1.29 -7.06 3.40
CA VAL A 120 0.60 -8.11 2.62
C VAL A 120 -0.26 -9.00 3.48
N GLU A 121 0.31 -9.53 4.55
CA GLU A 121 -0.37 -10.38 5.53
C GLU A 121 -1.57 -9.66 6.15
N LEU A 122 -1.50 -8.33 6.23
CA LEU A 122 -2.55 -7.45 6.68
C LEU A 122 -3.55 -7.00 5.60
N ASN A 123 -3.40 -7.47 4.35
CA ASN A 123 -4.25 -7.12 3.21
C ASN A 123 -4.30 -5.59 2.91
N LEU A 124 -3.23 -4.87 3.22
CA LEU A 124 -3.11 -3.41 3.00
C LEU A 124 -2.30 -3.06 1.74
N ALA A 125 -1.92 -4.05 0.92
CA ALA A 125 -1.16 -3.86 -0.31
C ALA A 125 -1.97 -4.26 -1.55
N ASP A 126 -1.83 -3.50 -2.62
CA ASP A 126 -2.28 -3.82 -3.98
C ASP A 126 -1.06 -3.94 -4.89
N TYR A 127 -1.08 -4.97 -5.75
CA TYR A 127 0.00 -5.33 -6.66
C TYR A 127 -0.31 -5.07 -8.12
N ARG A 128 -1.53 -4.63 -8.41
CA ARG A 128 -1.91 -4.22 -9.75
C ARG A 128 -1.14 -2.96 -10.11
N THR A 129 -0.69 -2.91 -11.35
CA THR A 129 -0.16 -1.70 -11.96
C THR A 129 -1.26 -0.64 -12.05
N MET A 130 -0.87 0.63 -12.16
CA MET A 130 -1.83 1.72 -12.39
C MET A 130 -2.69 1.48 -13.63
N GLU A 131 -2.11 0.86 -14.67
CA GLU A 131 -2.81 0.51 -15.90
C GLU A 131 -3.86 -0.58 -15.65
N GLU A 132 -3.53 -1.65 -14.91
CA GLU A 132 -4.50 -2.68 -14.52
C GLU A 132 -5.65 -2.10 -13.70
N ILE A 133 -5.37 -1.25 -12.71
CA ILE A 133 -6.40 -0.57 -11.89
C ILE A 133 -7.29 0.32 -12.77
N THR A 134 -6.68 1.14 -13.62
CA THR A 134 -7.41 2.05 -14.52
C THR A 134 -8.25 1.28 -15.55
N ASN A 135 -7.75 0.15 -16.04
CA ASN A 135 -8.47 -0.68 -17.01
C ASN A 135 -9.62 -1.46 -16.38
N SER A 136 -9.49 -1.90 -15.13
CA SER A 136 -10.62 -2.44 -14.35
C SER A 136 -11.74 -1.39 -14.22
N ALA A 137 -11.40 -0.12 -13.97
CA ALA A 137 -12.39 0.96 -13.94
C ALA A 137 -13.01 1.25 -15.33
N LYS A 138 -12.25 1.09 -16.43
CA LYS A 138 -12.70 1.43 -17.81
C LYS A 138 -13.47 0.33 -18.53
N GLN A 139 -13.13 -0.95 -18.35
CA GLN A 139 -13.77 -2.06 -19.08
C GLN A 139 -15.28 -2.17 -18.78
N LEU A 140 -15.75 -1.58 -17.67
CA LEU A 140 -17.15 -1.65 -17.25
C LEU A 140 -18.03 -0.52 -17.79
N MET A 141 -17.46 0.61 -18.23
CA MET A 141 -18.24 1.66 -18.93
C MET A 141 -18.77 1.18 -20.29
N LEU A 142 -18.18 0.12 -20.86
CA LEU A 142 -18.62 -0.46 -22.14
C LEU A 142 -19.70 -1.55 -21.98
N VAL A 143 -19.93 -2.05 -20.76
CA VAL A 143 -20.93 -3.12 -20.51
C VAL A 143 -22.30 -2.54 -20.10
N HIS A 144 -22.33 -1.29 -19.64
CA HIS A 144 -23.55 -0.59 -19.20
C HIS A 144 -23.94 0.60 -20.11
N GLY A 145 -23.37 0.69 -21.31
CA GLY A 145 -23.67 1.71 -22.32
C GLY A 145 -24.68 1.25 -23.38
#